data_AF-A0A3A4U953-F1
#
_entry.id   AF-A0A3A4U953-F1
#
_cell.length_a   1.000
_cell.length_b   1.000
_cell.length_c   1.000
_cell.angle_alpha   90.00
_cell.angle_beta   90.00
_cell.angle_gamma   90.00
#
_symmetry.space_group_name_H-M   'P 1'
#
loop_
_entity.id
_entity.type
_entity.pdbx_description
1 polymer ?
#
loop_
_entity_poly.entity_id
_entity_poly.type
_entity_poly.pdbx_seq_one_letter_code
_entity_poly.pdbx_strand_id
1 'polypeptide(L)' 'THLDAVERARRDGVRVDGYLYWTLMDNFEWAEGFEARFGLAETDFGTLERRPRPSAPEFAGLKDRFVK' A
#
# COMPACT_ATOMS: atom_id res chain seq x y z
N THR A 1 -3.42 -11.45 -7.31
CA THR A 1 -2.78 -10.49 -6.38
C THR A 1 -3.29 -10.72 -4.96
N HIS A 2 -2.72 -10.04 -3.94
CA HIS A 2 -3.27 -10.07 -2.57
C HIS A 2 -4.70 -9.53 -2.51
N LEU A 3 -5.03 -8.52 -3.31
CA LEU A 3 -6.39 -7.97 -3.40
C LEU A 3 -7.40 -8.97 -3.98
N ASP A 4 -7.01 -9.77 -4.96
CA ASP A 4 -7.90 -10.80 -5.52
C ASP A 4 -8.18 -11.91 -4.49
N ALA A 5 -7.20 -12.23 -3.63
CA ALA A 5 -7.41 -13.18 -2.53
C ALA A 5 -8.39 -12.63 -1.49
N VAL A 6 -8.28 -11.34 -1.15
CA VAL A 6 -9.23 -10.65 -0.25
C VAL A 6 -10.64 -10.62 -0.85
N GLU A 7 -10.75 -10.34 -2.16
CA GLU A 7 -12.04 -10.36 -2.84
C GLU A 7 -12.66 -11.76 -2.84
N ARG A 8 -11.86 -12.81 -3.10
CA ARG A 8 -12.32 -14.20 -3.02
C ARG A 8 -12.84 -14.53 -1.61
N ALA A 9 -12.10 -14.17 -0.57
CA ALA A 9 -12.54 -14.40 0.80
C ALA A 9 -13.89 -13.73 1.12
N ARG A 10 -14.11 -12.50 0.63
CA ARG A 10 -15.42 -11.83 0.75
C ARG A 10 -16.53 -12.58 0.01
N ARG A 11 -16.27 -13.09 -1.20
CA ARG A 11 -17.23 -13.89 -1.98
C ARG A 11 -17.58 -15.21 -1.28
N ASP A 12 -16.62 -15.79 -0.58
CA ASP A 12 -16.80 -17.03 0.21
C ASP A 12 -17.48 -16.77 1.58
N GLY A 13 -17.94 -15.54 1.85
CA GLY A 13 -18.72 -15.19 3.04
C GLY A 13 -17.90 -14.69 4.23
N VAL A 14 -16.58 -14.52 4.09
CA VAL A 14 -15.73 -13.93 5.13
C VAL A 14 -15.99 -12.43 5.24
N ARG A 15 -16.29 -11.95 6.44
CA ARG A 15 -16.42 -10.50 6.70
C ARG A 15 -15.05 -9.83 6.66
N VAL A 16 -14.80 -9.06 5.60
CA VAL A 16 -13.62 -8.20 5.47
C VAL A 16 -14.08 -6.78 5.25
N ASP A 17 -13.78 -5.91 6.22
CA ASP A 17 -14.28 -4.53 6.25
C ASP A 17 -13.32 -3.55 5.55
N GLY A 18 -12.06 -3.93 5.27
CA GLY A 18 -11.10 -3.07 4.60
C GLY A 18 -9.76 -3.73 4.28
N TYR A 19 -8.92 -2.99 3.56
CA TYR A 19 -7.55 -3.37 3.21
C TYR A 19 -6.63 -2.18 3.45
N LEU A 20 -5.56 -2.37 4.23
CA LEU A 20 -4.54 -1.34 4.49
C LEU A 20 -3.23 -1.78 3.86
N TYR A 21 -2.70 -0.95 2.96
CA TYR A 21 -1.39 -1.19 2.37
C TYR A 21 -0.30 -0.69 3.33
N TRP A 22 0.71 -1.53 3.54
CA TRP A 22 1.97 -1.17 4.18
C TRP A 22 2.97 -0.81 3.07
N THR A 23 3.34 0.46 2.84
CA THR A 23 3.02 1.68 3.62
C THR A 23 2.70 2.88 2.74
N LEU A 24 2.29 3.98 3.37
CA LEU A 24 2.11 5.27 2.68
C LEU A 24 3.45 5.79 2.12
N MET A 25 4.54 5.70 2.88
CA MET A 25 5.85 6.24 2.50
C MET A 25 6.98 5.38 3.06
N ASP A 26 8.13 5.42 2.39
CA ASP A 26 9.35 4.78 2.90
C ASP A 26 9.68 5.27 4.31
N ASN A 27 10.03 4.35 5.19
CA ASN A 27 10.28 4.61 6.60
C ASN A 27 11.44 3.73 7.11
N PHE A 28 11.63 3.68 8.43
CA PHE A 28 12.60 2.81 9.08
C PHE A 28 11.98 1.41 9.28
N GLU A 29 12.52 0.42 8.58
CA GLU A 29 12.01 -0.95 8.54
C GLU A 29 12.82 -1.88 9.45
N TRP A 30 12.80 -1.57 10.75
CA TRP A 30 13.34 -2.43 11.82
C TRP A 30 14.80 -2.83 11.59
N ALA A 31 15.08 -4.12 11.47
CA ALA A 31 16.44 -4.64 11.28
C ALA A 31 17.07 -4.19 9.96
N GLU A 32 16.25 -3.87 8.95
CA GLU A 32 16.69 -3.42 7.62
C GLU A 32 16.99 -1.91 7.59
N GLY A 33 16.77 -1.22 8.71
CA GLY A 33 17.00 0.21 8.82
C GLY A 33 16.27 1.00 7.73
N PHE A 34 16.99 1.88 7.04
CA PHE A 34 16.45 2.64 5.91
C PHE A 34 16.85 2.04 4.56
N GLU A 35 17.27 0.78 4.46
CA GLU A 35 17.60 0.20 3.14
C GLU A 35 16.35 -0.33 2.44
N ALA A 36 15.43 -0.94 3.19
CA ALA A 36 14.16 -1.41 2.65
C ALA A 36 13.20 -0.24 2.32
N ARG A 37 12.47 -0.39 1.21
CA ARG A 37 11.58 0.63 0.64
C ARG A 37 10.22 0.02 0.27
N PHE A 38 9.23 0.18 1.16
CA PHE A 38 7.87 -0.35 1.00
C PHE A 38 6.80 0.72 0.72
N GLY A 39 7.19 2.00 0.68
CA GLY A 39 6.23 3.08 0.54
C GLY A 39 5.59 3.17 -0.84
N LEU A 40 4.30 3.52 -0.87
CA LEU A 40 3.65 4.05 -2.09
C LEU A 40 4.32 5.37 -2.52
N ALA A 41 4.88 6.13 -1.59
CA ALA A 41 5.74 7.26 -1.86
C ALA A 41 7.19 6.98 -1.45
N GLU A 42 8.12 7.30 -2.35
CA GLU A 42 9.53 7.40 -2.00
C GLU A 42 9.76 8.56 -1.05
N THR A 43 10.61 8.37 -0.04
CA THR A 43 11.09 9.45 0.82
C THR A 43 12.57 9.67 0.61
N ASP A 44 12.95 10.91 0.26
CA ASP A 44 14.33 11.35 0.32
C ASP A 44 14.71 11.63 1.79
N PHE A 45 15.62 10.86 2.38
CA PHE A 45 15.96 11.04 3.80
C PHE A 45 16.91 12.21 4.08
N GLY A 46 17.52 12.80 3.05
CA GLY A 46 18.33 14.01 3.19
C GLY A 46 17.46 15.28 3.22
N THR A 47 16.36 15.30 2.45
CA THR A 47 15.50 16.49 2.30
C THR A 47 14.08 16.33 2.85
N LEU A 48 13.67 15.10 3.12
CA LEU A 48 12.29 14.70 3.47
C LEU A 48 11.27 14.97 2.36
N GLU A 49 11.70 15.16 1.11
CA GLU A 49 10.77 15.22 -0.02
C GLU A 49 10.08 13.86 -0.22
N ARG A 50 8.77 13.87 -0.54
CA ARG A 50 7.99 12.67 -0.87
C ARG A 50 7.65 12.66 -2.35
N ARG A 51 7.98 11.56 -3.04
CA ARG A 51 7.71 11.38 -4.46
C ARG A 51 6.83 10.14 -4.65
N PRO A 52 5.56 10.28 -5.07
CA PRO A 52 4.68 9.14 -5.33
C PRO A 52 5.31 8.19 -6.35
N ARG A 53 5.36 6.89 -6.04
CA ARG A 53 5.76 5.84 -6.97
C ARG A 53 4.59 5.54 -7.93
N PRO A 54 4.83 4.89 -9.09
CA PRO A 54 3.75 4.50 -10.01
C PRO A 54 2.65 3.65 -9.36
N SER A 55 2.97 2.89 -8.30
CA SER A 55 2.00 2.12 -7.52
C SER A 55 1.02 2.99 -6.72
N ALA A 56 1.34 4.26 -6.42
CA ALA A 56 0.45 5.16 -5.68
C ALA A 56 -0.85 5.48 -6.45
N PRO A 57 -0.80 5.98 -7.71
CA PRO A 57 -2.03 6.20 -8.48
C PRO A 57 -2.76 4.89 -8.80
N GLU A 58 -2.05 3.78 -9.01
CA GLU A 58 -2.69 2.46 -9.17
C GLU A 58 -3.49 2.06 -7.92
N PHE A 59 -2.89 2.20 -6.73
CA PHE A 59 -3.56 1.92 -5.46
C PHE A 59 -4.74 2.86 -5.22
N ALA A 60 -4.61 4.16 -5.56
CA ALA A 60 -5.70 5.12 -5.46
C ALA A 60 -6.88 4.77 -6.38
N GLY A 61 -6.62 4.24 -7.57
CA GLY A 61 -7.65 3.78 -8.52
C GLY A 61 -8.45 2.57 -8.03
N LEU A 62 -7.94 1.81 -7.05
CA LEU A 62 -8.68 0.67 -6.48
C LEU A 62 -9.99 1.07 -5.80
N LYS A 63 -10.13 2.34 -5.40
CA LYS A 63 -11.39 2.85 -4.88
C LYS A 63 -12.54 2.60 -5.85
N ASP A 64 -12.30 2.71 -7.16
CA ASP A 64 -13.34 2.56 -8.19
C ASP A 64 -13.80 1.09 -8.30
N ARG A 65 -13.00 0.14 -7.80
CA ARG A 65 -13.32 -1.29 -7.74
C ARG A 65 -14.01 -1.71 -6.44
N PHE A 66 -13.67 -1.07 -5.32
CA PHE A 66 -14.04 -1.58 -3.98
C PHE A 66 -14.89 -0.62 -3.14
N VAL A 67 -14.92 0.67 -3.48
CA VAL A 67 -15.71 1.71 -2.81
C VAL A 67 -16.85 2.08 -3.75
N LYS A 68 -18.08 1.80 -3.32
CA LYS A 68 -19.30 2.24 -3.99
C LYS A 68 -19.82 3.51 -3.34
#